data_AF-A0A4Q1HQH6-F1
#
_entry.id   AF-A0A4Q1HQH6-F1
#
_cell.length_a   1.000
_cell.length_b   1.000
_cell.length_c   1.000
_cell.angle_alpha   90.00
_cell.angle_beta   90.00
_cell.angle_gamma   90.00
#
_symmetry.space_group_name_H-M   'P 1'
#
loop_
_entity.id
_entity.type
_entity.pdbx_description
1 polymer ?
#
loop_
_entity_poly.entity_id
_entity_poly.type
_entity_poly.pdbx_seq_one_letter_code
_entity_poly.pdbx_strand_id
1 'polypeptide(L)'
;MHQNHAIYKGFRLTAKVARGLQSTDHVSQASGAPVFTAVVEVVPASLQHEDADTYPIPCFVDGGFVYSPAEAVHAAVSHGREIVDALTGFPTR
;
A
#
# COMPACT_ATOMS: atom_id res chain seq x y z
N MET A 1 8.54 15.56 4.94
CA MET A 1 9.01 14.87 3.72
C MET A 1 8.54 13.42 3.83
N HIS A 2 7.36 13.08 3.30
CA HIS A 2 6.87 11.69 3.33
C HIS A 2 7.63 10.90 2.27
N GLN A 3 8.53 10.01 2.70
CA GLN A 3 9.21 9.11 1.78
C GLN A 3 8.20 8.06 1.33
N ASN A 4 7.57 8.33 0.19
CA ASN A 4 6.67 7.38 -0.47
C ASN A 4 7.44 6.17 -1.03
N HIS A 5 8.77 6.16 -0.97
CA HIS A 5 9.60 5.04 -1.38
C HIS A 5 10.53 4.58 -0.26
N ALA A 6 10.70 3.27 -0.12
CA ALA A 6 11.66 2.65 0.79
C ALA A 6 12.35 1.48 0.08
N ILE A 7 13.66 1.32 0.28
CA ILE A 7 14.39 0.14 -0.22
C ILE A 7 14.54 -0.85 0.94
N TYR A 8 14.11 -2.09 0.76
CA TYR A 8 14.20 -3.15 1.75
C TYR A 8 14.61 -4.47 1.09
N LYS A 9 15.68 -5.12 1.59
CA LYS A 9 16.21 -6.42 1.10
C LYS A 9 16.44 -6.49 -0.43
N GLY A 10 16.81 -5.38 -1.06
CA GLY A 10 16.98 -5.33 -2.51
C GLY A 10 15.66 -5.23 -3.29
N PHE A 11 14.56 -4.85 -2.63
CA PHE A 11 13.29 -4.50 -3.24
C PHE A 11 12.97 -3.03 -2.93
N ARG A 12 12.34 -2.35 -3.87
CA ARG A 12 11.82 -1.01 -3.73
C ARG A 12 10.33 -1.08 -3.47
N LEU A 13 9.95 -0.56 -2.31
CA LEU A 13 8.60 -0.39 -1.83
C LEU A 13 8.15 1.02 -2.20
N THR A 14 7.09 1.17 -2.98
CA THR A 14 6.50 2.47 -3.31
C THR A 14 5.07 2.51 -2.77
N ALA A 15 4.82 3.39 -1.80
CA ALA A 15 3.49 3.64 -1.28
C ALA A 15 2.74 4.63 -2.20
N LYS A 16 1.65 4.16 -2.81
CA LYS A 16 0.73 4.98 -3.59
C LYS A 16 -0.53 5.22 -2.77
N VAL A 17 -0.70 6.44 -2.29
CA VAL A 17 -1.93 6.87 -1.59
C VAL A 17 -2.91 7.44 -2.59
N ALA A 18 -4.12 6.90 -2.61
CA ALA A 18 -5.24 7.46 -3.34
C ALA A 18 -6.27 8.01 -2.34
N ARG A 19 -6.80 9.20 -2.61
CA ARG A 19 -7.94 9.71 -1.86
C ARG A 19 -9.21 9.15 -2.51
N GLY A 20 -9.87 8.22 -1.83
CA GLY A 20 -11.20 7.80 -2.22
C GLY A 20 -12.18 8.92 -1.93
N LEU A 21 -12.84 9.44 -2.97
CA LEU A 21 -14.18 9.95 -2.75
C LEU A 21 -15.05 8.71 -2.52
N GLN A 22 -15.81 8.66 -1.43
CA GLN A 22 -16.89 7.69 -1.30
C GLN A 22 -17.83 7.92 -2.48
N SER A 23 -17.58 7.23 -3.59
CA SER A 23 -18.47 7.22 -4.75
C SER A 23 -19.68 6.42 -4.33
N THR A 24 -20.68 7.14 -3.84
CA THR A 24 -22.11 6.98 -4.07
C THR A 24 -22.52 5.67 -4.76
N ASP A 25 -22.37 4.53 -4.11
CA ASP A 25 -23.23 3.38 -4.39
C ASP A 25 -23.24 2.43 -3.19
N HIS A 26 -24.41 2.39 -2.56
CA HIS A 26 -24.84 1.45 -1.55
C HIS A 26 -24.25 1.50 -0.14
N VAL A 27 -25.21 1.79 0.76
CA VAL A 27 -25.30 1.51 2.19
C VAL A 27 -24.60 2.47 3.15
N SER A 28 -25.46 3.24 3.83
CA SER A 28 -25.24 3.90 5.14
C SER A 28 -24.49 5.23 5.17
N GLN A 29 -25.31 6.29 5.22
CA GLN A 29 -25.12 7.48 6.05
C GLN A 29 -24.15 7.28 7.23
N ALA A 30 -23.01 7.97 7.20
CA ALA A 30 -22.54 8.82 8.30
C ALA A 30 -21.23 9.52 7.90
N SER A 31 -21.28 10.85 7.86
CA SER A 31 -20.13 11.75 7.96
C SER A 31 -19.17 11.79 6.76
N GLY A 32 -19.35 12.81 5.91
CA GLY A 32 -18.53 13.12 4.72
C GLY A 32 -17.08 13.52 5.00
N ALA A 33 -16.34 12.68 5.70
CA ALA A 33 -14.91 12.83 5.90
C ALA A 33 -14.13 12.19 4.73
N PRO A 34 -13.04 12.81 4.26
CA PRO A 34 -12.24 12.25 3.18
C PRO A 34 -11.57 10.96 3.63
N VAL A 35 -11.82 9.88 2.89
CA VAL A 35 -11.17 8.60 3.11
C VAL A 35 -9.94 8.48 2.22
N PHE A 36 -8.87 7.95 2.78
CA PHE A 36 -7.63 7.69 2.08
C PHE A 36 -7.38 6.19 2.07
N THR A 37 -7.07 5.67 0.89
CA THR A 37 -6.60 4.31 0.70
C THR A 37 -5.15 4.37 0.25
N ALA A 38 -4.41 3.30 0.50
CA ALA A 38 -3.08 3.15 -0.08
C ALA A 38 -2.91 1.78 -0.68
N VAL A 39 -2.01 1.71 -1.66
CA VAL A 39 -1.49 0.48 -2.22
C VAL A 39 0.03 0.54 -2.14
N VAL A 40 0.66 -0.61 -2.03
CA VAL A 40 2.12 -0.72 -2.03
C VAL A 40 2.57 -1.42 -3.28
N GLU A 41 3.48 -0.80 -4.02
CA GLU A 41 4.15 -1.43 -5.13
C GLU A 41 5.47 -1.99 -4.65
N VAL A 42 5.70 -3.26 -4.92
CA VAL A 42 6.94 -3.96 -4.57
C VAL A 42 7.63 -4.32 -5.87
N VAL A 43 8.83 -3.79 -6.08
CA VAL A 43 9.65 -4.13 -7.25
C VAL A 43 11.04 -4.58 -6.82
N PRO A 44 11.57 -5.69 -7.33
CA PRO A 44 12.97 -6.05 -7.12
C PRO A 44 13.88 -4.94 -7.67
N ALA A 45 14.94 -4.58 -6.95
CA ALA A 45 15.93 -3.62 -7.43
C ALA A 45 16.70 -4.12 -8.67
N SER A 46 16.63 -5.42 -8.95
CA SER A 46 17.13 -6.04 -10.18
C SER A 46 16.16 -5.93 -11.37
N LEU A 47 14.87 -5.67 -11.13
CA LEU A 47 13.86 -5.51 -12.18
C LEU A 47 13.55 -4.04 -12.42
N GLN A 48 13.07 -3.74 -13.62
CA GLN A 48 12.63 -2.40 -13.97
C GLN A 48 11.28 -2.11 -13.30
N HIS A 49 10.98 -0.83 -13.09
CA HIS A 49 9.76 -0.38 -12.41
C HIS A 49 8.46 -0.80 -13.12
N GLU A 50 8.53 -1.27 -14.37
CA GLU A 50 7.37 -1.83 -15.09
C GLU A 50 6.91 -3.19 -14.55
N ASP A 51 7.82 -3.96 -13.93
CA ASP A 51 7.51 -5.24 -13.26
C ASP A 51 7.18 -5.03 -11.77
N ALA A 52 6.73 -3.83 -11.38
CA ALA A 52 6.33 -3.57 -10.01
C ALA A 52 4.97 -4.23 -9.72
N ASP A 53 4.97 -5.20 -8.81
CA ASP A 53 3.72 -5.80 -8.35
C ASP A 53 3.01 -4.85 -7.40
N THR A 54 1.80 -4.45 -7.78
CA THR A 54 0.95 -3.58 -6.96
C THR A 54 0.11 -4.44 -6.03
N TYR A 55 0.34 -4.30 -4.73
CA TYR A 55 -0.40 -4.99 -3.69
C TYR A 55 -1.37 -4.05 -2.98
N PRO A 56 -2.69 -4.32 -3.04
CA PRO A 56 -3.65 -3.62 -2.23
C PRO A 56 -3.51 -4.05 -0.77
N ILE A 57 -3.64 -3.11 0.16
CA ILE A 57 -3.50 -3.42 1.58
C ILE A 57 -4.84 -4.00 2.05
N PRO A 58 -4.86 -5.19 2.66
CA PRO A 58 -6.10 -5.85 3.07
C PRO A 58 -6.94 -4.99 4.02
N CYS A 59 -6.32 -4.17 4.87
CA CYS A 59 -7.02 -3.20 5.70
C CYS A 59 -7.92 -2.24 4.90
N PHE A 60 -7.53 -1.87 3.67
CA PHE A 60 -8.34 -1.00 2.80
C PHE A 60 -9.34 -1.78 1.94
N VAL A 61 -9.05 -3.05 1.64
CA VAL A 61 -9.93 -3.92 0.84
C VAL A 61 -11.10 -4.44 1.67
N ASP A 62 -10.89 -4.70 2.97
CA ASP A 62 -11.91 -5.16 3.92
C ASP A 62 -12.94 -4.07 4.28
N GLY A 63 -12.79 -2.86 3.73
CA GLY A 63 -13.63 -1.70 4.03
C GLY A 63 -13.08 -0.79 5.13
N GLY A 64 -11.87 -1.05 5.62
CA GLY A 64 -11.13 -0.09 6.43
C GLY A 64 -10.65 1.10 5.60
N PHE A 65 -10.51 2.25 6.22
CA PHE A 65 -9.99 3.45 5.60
C PHE A 65 -9.33 4.32 6.65
N VAL A 66 -8.39 5.15 6.23
CA VAL A 66 -7.75 6.11 7.12
C VAL A 66 -8.14 7.51 6.71
N TYR A 67 -8.16 8.41 7.69
CA TYR A 67 -8.42 9.83 7.47
C TYR A 67 -7.15 10.65 7.24
N SER A 68 -5.98 10.00 7.36
CA SER A 68 -4.67 10.61 7.24
C SER A 68 -3.86 9.94 6.13
N PRO A 69 -3.34 10.70 5.13
CA PRO A 69 -2.48 10.13 4.10
C PRO A 69 -1.18 9.55 4.69
N ALA A 70 -0.69 10.10 5.80
CA ALA A 70 0.50 9.60 6.49
C ALA A 70 0.28 8.17 7.04
N GLU A 71 -0.89 7.89 7.62
CA GLU A 71 -1.24 6.54 8.06
C GLU A 71 -1.36 5.59 6.86
N ALA A 72 -1.92 6.07 5.75
CA ALA A 72 -2.04 5.28 4.52
C ALA A 72 -0.66 4.87 3.99
N VAL A 73 0.29 5.81 3.92
CA VAL A 73 1.69 5.53 3.57
C VAL A 73 2.32 4.54 4.56
N HIS A 74 2.12 4.76 5.87
CA HIS A 74 2.73 3.92 6.88
C HIS A 74 2.23 2.46 6.80
N ALA A 75 0.93 2.26 6.60
CA ALA A 75 0.33 0.94 6.37
C ALA A 75 0.89 0.31 5.09
N ALA A 76 1.00 1.07 4.01
CA ALA A 76 1.55 0.61 2.73
C ALA A 76 3.00 0.13 2.88
N VAL A 77 3.86 0.95 3.47
CA VAL A 77 5.28 0.60 3.66
C VAL A 77 5.43 -0.60 4.59
N SER A 78 4.65 -0.66 5.68
CA SER A 78 4.67 -1.79 6.61
C SER A 78 4.28 -3.08 5.90
N HIS A 79 3.17 -3.06 5.17
CA HIS A 79 2.70 -4.23 4.42
C HIS A 79 3.67 -4.63 3.30
N GLY A 80 4.24 -3.66 2.59
CA GLY A 80 5.26 -3.91 1.59
C GLY A 80 6.48 -4.64 2.15
N ARG A 81 6.90 -4.32 3.37
CA ARG A 81 7.99 -5.04 4.04
C ARG A 81 7.61 -6.48 4.35
N GLU A 82 6.37 -6.73 4.79
CA GLU A 82 5.86 -8.09 5.00
C GLU A 82 5.83 -8.89 3.70
N ILE A 83 5.41 -8.28 2.59
CA ILE A 83 5.42 -8.90 1.26
C ILE A 83 6.84 -9.25 0.83
N VAL A 84 7.79 -8.30 0.94
CA VAL A 84 9.19 -8.58 0.62
C VAL A 84 9.78 -9.63 1.56
N ASP A 85 9.43 -9.62 2.83
CA ASP A 85 9.87 -10.65 3.76
C ASP A 85 9.31 -12.02 3.39
N ALA A 86 8.05 -12.11 2.98
CA ALA A 86 7.47 -13.33 2.43
C ALA A 86 8.18 -13.76 1.13
N LEU A 87 8.39 -12.85 0.18
CA LEU A 87 9.06 -13.14 -1.10
C LEU A 87 10.52 -13.59 -0.92
N THR A 88 11.25 -12.97 0.00
CA THR A 88 12.67 -13.29 0.30
C THR A 88 12.82 -14.40 1.34
N GLY A 89 11.77 -14.66 2.11
CA GLY A 89 11.71 -15.63 3.19
C GLY A 89 11.42 -17.05 2.71
N PHE A 90 11.18 -17.26 1.40
CA PHE A 90 11.30 -18.57 0.79
C PHE A 90 12.77 -18.80 0.40
N PRO A 91 13.58 -19.50 1.22
CA PRO A 91 14.85 -20.02 0.76
C PRO A 91 14.55 -21.04 -0.34
N THR A 92 14.78 -20.66 -1.60
CA THR A 92 14.98 -21.64 -2.66
C THR A 92 16.19 -22.48 -2.26
N ARG A 93 15.90 -23.71 -1.81
CA ARG A 93 16.90 -24.73 -1.49
C ARG A 93 16.92 -25.79 -2.59
#